data_AF-A0A176RX37-F1
#
_entry.id   AF-A0A176RX37-F1
#
_cell.length_a   1.000
_cell.length_b   1.000
_cell.length_c   1.000
_cell.angle_alpha   90.00
_cell.angle_beta   90.00
_cell.angle_gamma   90.00
#
_symmetry.space_group_name_H-M   'P 1'
#
loop_
_entity.id
_entity.type
_entity.pdbx_description
1 polymer ?
#
loop_
_entity_poly.entity_id
_entity_poly.type
_entity_poly.pdbx_seq_one_letter_code
_entity_poly.pdbx_strand_id
1 'polypeptide(L)'
;MAGYLVMCLSVGIGLLIAQLGQGSDSSTWRQRFVKLLDWILSEKMRLRIYLVVMVIALVLTRSRMGNTAFFASMTIAGIITLILSRHINRATAILLVSLIVIDIFIVGAWFGLEKVTQRLEQTSLATETRDDVDIDMLPYWDDYFLTGSGLGSFYTTFPRYQGADVTGFWVHAHNDYLELATETGLIGVLLLGIAILLTAGVVLIALYRRHRALNRGIAFSVTMAITALLIHSTVDFNLQIPANAATFMLILALAWVARYLPRKTTHDSKPPSHLAKSVTLSFMAVLIYLIYVAASWGLAESIGVQVRESLAKWQKQGVEQSEWNVIHDVSVDALEFAPNSADLMMTMGHVYFWRPIASELTGSDRRLEKQRSFQQALDYFLKAVKQRPTSPSLWGDVTRFKHYLQQYDAEFLTAFENLAVYGLGSPFAQDIIAEVGLANWYRLPNNLQSHLIATIERRMQKEPDKTLQHIKMYRRQWVICAYNTGQQAKLVEFCQQLLQPPK
;
A
#
# COMPACT_ATOMS: atom_id res chain seq x y z
N MET A 1 -7.01 -3.77 -0.11
CA MET A 1 -7.86 -2.67 -0.62
C MET A 1 -8.32 -2.90 -2.06
N ALA A 2 -7.41 -3.12 -3.03
CA ALA A 2 -7.79 -3.22 -4.43
C ALA A 2 -8.78 -4.37 -4.72
N GLY A 3 -8.57 -5.58 -4.20
CA GLY A 3 -9.50 -6.70 -4.40
C GLY A 3 -10.92 -6.44 -3.86
N TYR A 4 -11.05 -5.72 -2.75
CA TYR A 4 -12.35 -5.26 -2.23
C TYR A 4 -13.07 -4.34 -3.21
N LEU A 5 -12.36 -3.36 -3.78
CA LEU A 5 -12.92 -2.45 -4.79
C LEU A 5 -13.37 -3.21 -6.03
N VAL A 6 -12.60 -4.20 -6.49
CA VAL A 6 -12.98 -5.03 -7.64
C VAL A 6 -14.28 -5.78 -7.39
N MET A 7 -14.44 -6.43 -6.23
CA MET A 7 -15.70 -7.10 -5.86
C MET A 7 -16.90 -6.16 -5.83
N CYS A 8 -16.74 -4.97 -5.23
CA CYS A 8 -17.78 -3.95 -5.20
C CYS A 8 -18.13 -3.46 -6.61
N LEU A 9 -17.14 -3.25 -7.47
CA LEU A 9 -17.32 -2.89 -8.87
C LEU A 9 -18.04 -4.00 -9.64
N SER A 10 -17.75 -5.28 -9.40
CA SER A 10 -18.46 -6.41 -10.00
C SER A 10 -19.96 -6.35 -9.69
N VAL A 11 -20.33 -6.12 -8.42
CA VAL A 11 -21.73 -5.98 -8.01
C VAL A 11 -22.37 -4.75 -8.63
N GLY A 12 -21.71 -3.59 -8.58
CA GLY A 12 -22.28 -2.35 -9.09
C GLY A 12 -22.43 -2.32 -10.62
N ILE A 13 -21.50 -2.92 -11.39
CA ILE A 13 -21.64 -3.06 -12.85
C ILE A 13 -22.79 -4.03 -13.19
N GLY A 14 -22.93 -5.13 -12.46
CA GLY A 14 -24.08 -6.02 -12.67
C GLY A 14 -25.42 -5.35 -12.32
N LEU A 15 -25.45 -4.51 -11.28
CA LEU A 15 -26.63 -3.69 -10.98
C LEU A 15 -26.92 -2.68 -12.11
N LEU A 16 -25.89 -2.08 -12.70
CA LEU A 16 -26.04 -1.21 -13.87
C LEU A 16 -26.65 -1.97 -15.05
N ILE A 17 -26.20 -3.20 -15.31
CA ILE A 17 -26.75 -4.09 -16.34
C ILE A 17 -28.23 -4.41 -16.05
N ALA A 18 -28.58 -4.66 -14.79
CA ALA A 18 -29.95 -4.96 -14.38
C ALA A 18 -30.93 -3.79 -14.60
N GLN A 19 -30.45 -2.55 -14.65
CA GLN A 19 -31.27 -1.33 -14.75
C GLN A 19 -31.39 -0.76 -16.19
N LEU A 20 -30.71 -1.36 -17.18
CA LEU A 20 -30.76 -0.94 -18.59
C LEU A 20 -32.09 -1.36 -19.25
N GLY A 21 -32.92 -0.38 -19.64
CA GLY A 21 -34.11 -0.66 -20.46
C GLY A 21 -35.39 0.14 -20.15
N GLN A 22 -35.32 1.25 -19.41
CA GLN A 22 -36.46 2.15 -19.25
C GLN A 22 -36.00 3.58 -19.54
N GLY A 23 -36.30 4.05 -20.74
CA GLY A 23 -36.15 5.44 -21.16
C GLY A 23 -37.51 5.96 -21.58
N SER A 24 -37.95 7.07 -20.98
CA SER A 24 -39.14 7.82 -21.39
C SER A 24 -38.72 8.99 -22.25
N ASP A 25 -39.46 9.23 -23.33
CA ASP A 25 -39.12 10.20 -24.36
C ASP A 25 -39.74 11.59 -24.16
N SER A 26 -39.05 12.59 -24.72
CA SER A 26 -39.47 13.96 -25.08
C SER A 26 -39.63 15.07 -24.01
N SER A 27 -39.27 16.31 -24.44
CA SER A 27 -39.84 17.66 -24.16
C SER A 27 -39.00 18.76 -23.46
N THR A 28 -39.07 19.94 -24.10
CA THR A 28 -38.83 21.40 -23.81
C THR A 28 -37.68 21.89 -22.90
N TRP A 29 -37.05 23.02 -23.26
CA TRP A 29 -35.80 23.58 -22.67
C TRP A 29 -35.82 23.83 -21.14
N ARG A 30 -36.93 24.31 -20.55
CA ARG A 30 -37.07 24.42 -19.08
C ARG A 30 -37.18 23.06 -18.38
N GLN A 31 -37.83 22.11 -19.02
CA GLN A 31 -37.89 20.73 -18.53
C GLN A 31 -36.55 20.03 -18.73
N ARG A 32 -35.67 20.46 -19.64
CA ARG A 32 -34.32 19.91 -19.80
C ARG A 32 -33.42 20.16 -18.59
N PHE A 33 -33.48 21.32 -17.94
CA PHE A 33 -32.65 21.59 -16.75
C PHE A 33 -33.12 20.77 -15.53
N VAL A 34 -34.43 20.74 -15.28
CA VAL A 34 -35.01 19.91 -14.21
C VAL A 34 -34.81 18.43 -14.50
N LYS A 35 -35.00 17.98 -15.76
CA LYS A 35 -34.69 16.61 -16.18
C LYS A 35 -33.20 16.31 -16.11
N LEU A 36 -32.31 17.27 -16.31
CA LEU A 36 -30.86 17.07 -16.16
C LEU A 36 -30.50 16.83 -14.70
N LEU A 37 -31.07 17.62 -13.77
CA LEU A 37 -30.93 17.37 -12.34
C LEU A 37 -31.60 16.06 -11.91
N ASP A 38 -32.81 15.76 -12.36
CA ASP A 38 -33.49 14.47 -12.10
C ASP A 38 -32.75 13.29 -12.74
N TRP A 39 -32.08 13.49 -13.88
CA TRP A 39 -31.27 12.49 -14.55
C TRP A 39 -29.96 12.26 -13.81
N ILE A 40 -29.27 13.32 -13.38
CA ILE A 40 -28.06 13.24 -12.53
C ILE A 40 -28.39 12.59 -11.18
N LEU A 41 -29.52 12.97 -10.57
CA LEU A 41 -30.00 12.44 -9.30
C LEU A 41 -30.74 11.10 -9.44
N SER A 42 -30.94 10.60 -10.67
CA SER A 42 -31.57 9.31 -10.88
C SER A 42 -30.75 8.20 -10.25
N GLU A 43 -31.41 7.15 -9.76
CA GLU A 43 -30.73 5.96 -9.22
C GLU A 43 -29.69 5.39 -10.19
N LYS A 44 -29.97 5.46 -11.50
CA LYS A 44 -29.10 4.96 -12.57
C LYS A 44 -27.83 5.81 -12.74
N MET A 45 -27.94 7.13 -12.71
CA MET A 45 -26.78 8.00 -12.90
C MET A 45 -25.91 8.08 -11.64
N ARG A 46 -26.53 8.11 -10.45
CA ARG A 46 -25.80 8.03 -9.19
C ARG A 46 -24.92 6.78 -9.13
N LEU A 47 -25.46 5.63 -9.50
CA LEU A 47 -24.68 4.39 -9.61
C LEU A 47 -23.51 4.53 -10.58
N ARG A 48 -23.71 5.12 -11.76
CA ARG A 48 -22.62 5.34 -12.74
C ARG A 48 -21.52 6.24 -12.18
N ILE A 49 -21.88 7.33 -11.50
CA ILE A 49 -20.90 8.24 -10.88
C ILE A 49 -20.10 7.50 -9.81
N TYR A 50 -20.76 6.72 -8.94
CA TYR A 50 -20.06 5.90 -7.94
C TYR A 50 -19.11 4.89 -8.58
N LEU A 51 -19.53 4.20 -9.64
CA LEU A 51 -18.67 3.26 -10.37
C LEU A 51 -17.46 3.97 -10.98
N VAL A 52 -17.63 5.12 -11.62
CA VAL A 52 -16.52 5.89 -12.21
C VAL A 52 -15.53 6.31 -11.12
N VAL A 53 -16.02 6.85 -9.99
CA VAL A 53 -15.16 7.22 -8.86
C VAL A 53 -14.41 6.00 -8.31
N MET A 54 -15.08 4.85 -8.17
CA MET A 54 -14.45 3.61 -7.70
C MET A 54 -13.42 3.05 -8.68
N VAL A 55 -13.65 3.12 -10.00
CA VAL A 55 -12.68 2.73 -11.02
C VAL A 55 -11.47 3.67 -10.98
N ILE A 56 -11.68 4.98 -10.88
CA ILE A 56 -10.59 5.95 -10.73
C ILE A 56 -9.79 5.64 -9.46
N ALA A 57 -10.46 5.41 -8.32
CA ALA A 57 -9.80 5.03 -7.08
C ALA A 57 -8.98 3.76 -7.24
N LEU A 58 -9.53 2.72 -7.88
CA LEU A 58 -8.81 1.47 -8.16
C LEU A 58 -7.55 1.70 -9.01
N VAL A 59 -7.65 2.49 -10.08
CA VAL A 59 -6.50 2.83 -10.93
C VAL A 59 -5.45 3.63 -10.14
N LEU A 60 -5.90 4.59 -9.32
CA LEU A 60 -5.02 5.41 -8.48
C LEU A 60 -4.35 4.62 -7.35
N THR A 61 -4.85 3.45 -6.95
CA THR A 61 -4.12 2.56 -6.01
C THR A 61 -2.78 2.08 -6.58
N ARG A 62 -2.59 2.17 -7.90
CA ARG A 62 -1.42 1.64 -8.63
C ARG A 62 -1.16 0.14 -8.41
N SER A 63 -2.15 -0.60 -7.87
CA SER A 63 -2.07 -2.05 -7.71
C SER A 63 -2.14 -2.71 -9.09
N ARG A 64 -0.99 -3.20 -9.59
CA ARG A 64 -0.93 -3.88 -10.89
C ARG A 64 -1.91 -5.05 -10.92
N MET A 65 -1.86 -5.91 -9.90
CA MET A 65 -2.74 -7.06 -9.84
C MET A 65 -4.20 -6.68 -9.70
N GLY A 66 -4.54 -5.72 -8.83
CA GLY A 66 -5.92 -5.30 -8.66
C GLY A 66 -6.54 -4.75 -9.94
N ASN A 67 -5.79 -3.99 -10.73
CA ASN A 67 -6.26 -3.49 -12.01
C ASN A 67 -6.29 -4.57 -13.09
N THR A 68 -5.27 -5.44 -13.18
CA THR A 68 -5.28 -6.60 -14.09
C THR A 68 -6.47 -7.50 -13.81
N ALA A 69 -6.72 -7.84 -12.54
CA ALA A 69 -7.85 -8.64 -12.11
C ALA A 69 -9.19 -7.98 -12.48
N PHE A 70 -9.34 -6.67 -12.27
CA PHE A 70 -10.54 -5.93 -12.65
C PHE A 70 -10.83 -5.98 -14.15
N PHE A 71 -9.86 -5.60 -14.97
CA PHE A 71 -10.00 -5.54 -16.42
C PHE A 71 -10.17 -6.93 -17.05
N ALA A 72 -9.31 -7.89 -16.67
CA ALA A 72 -9.43 -9.27 -17.16
C ALA A 72 -10.77 -9.91 -16.76
N SER A 73 -11.20 -9.78 -15.50
CA SER A 73 -12.47 -10.34 -15.05
C SER A 73 -13.69 -9.68 -15.70
N MET A 74 -13.66 -8.36 -15.90
CA MET A 74 -14.73 -7.62 -16.59
C MET A 74 -14.85 -8.07 -18.04
N THR A 75 -13.73 -8.20 -18.75
CA THR A 75 -13.70 -8.71 -20.12
C THR A 75 -14.20 -10.16 -20.19
N ILE A 76 -13.71 -11.05 -19.33
CA ILE A 76 -14.16 -12.46 -19.27
C ILE A 76 -15.66 -12.55 -18.98
N ALA A 77 -16.16 -11.86 -17.95
CA ALA A 77 -17.58 -11.87 -17.59
C ALA A 77 -18.45 -11.24 -18.69
N GLY A 78 -17.98 -10.19 -19.35
CA GLY A 78 -18.63 -9.56 -20.50
C GLY A 78 -18.77 -10.51 -21.68
N ILE A 79 -17.68 -11.17 -22.08
CA ILE A 79 -17.68 -12.16 -23.17
C ILE A 79 -18.61 -13.33 -22.85
N ILE A 80 -18.49 -13.93 -21.65
CA ILE A 80 -19.36 -15.03 -21.21
C ILE A 80 -20.83 -14.60 -21.26
N THR A 81 -21.13 -13.38 -20.77
CA THR A 81 -22.50 -12.85 -20.78
C THR A 81 -23.01 -12.65 -22.21
N LEU A 82 -22.20 -12.12 -23.12
CA LEU A 82 -22.55 -11.92 -24.53
C LEU A 82 -22.80 -13.25 -25.26
N ILE A 83 -21.96 -14.26 -25.04
CA ILE A 83 -22.06 -15.57 -25.68
C ILE A 83 -23.27 -16.36 -25.16
N LEU A 84 -23.47 -16.39 -23.83
CA LEU A 84 -24.51 -17.24 -23.22
C LEU A 84 -25.90 -16.59 -23.19
N SER A 85 -26.01 -15.27 -23.32
CA SER A 85 -27.30 -14.57 -23.27
C SER A 85 -27.99 -14.51 -24.63
N ARG A 86 -28.81 -15.52 -24.95
CA ARG A 86 -29.53 -15.66 -26.24
C ARG A 86 -30.42 -14.47 -26.64
N HIS A 87 -30.92 -13.68 -25.68
CA HIS A 87 -31.82 -12.54 -25.92
C HIS A 87 -31.33 -11.26 -25.25
N ILE A 88 -30.06 -10.90 -25.45
CA ILE A 88 -29.52 -9.64 -24.93
C ILE A 88 -30.18 -8.44 -25.62
N ASN A 89 -30.58 -7.42 -24.86
CA ASN A 89 -31.12 -6.21 -25.47
C ASN A 89 -29.96 -5.37 -26.05
N ARG A 90 -30.24 -4.57 -27.09
CA ARG A 90 -29.22 -3.77 -27.78
C ARG A 90 -28.46 -2.85 -26.83
N ALA A 91 -29.14 -2.26 -25.85
CA ALA A 91 -28.53 -1.37 -24.86
C ALA A 91 -27.49 -2.08 -23.98
N THR A 92 -27.76 -3.30 -23.51
CA THR A 92 -26.78 -4.07 -22.70
C THR A 92 -25.63 -4.56 -23.57
N ALA A 93 -25.91 -5.00 -24.81
CA ALA A 93 -24.85 -5.39 -25.73
C ALA A 93 -23.90 -4.22 -26.04
N ILE A 94 -24.45 -3.04 -26.36
CA ILE A 94 -23.66 -1.82 -26.58
C ILE A 94 -22.86 -1.47 -25.34
N LEU A 95 -23.45 -1.52 -24.14
CA LEU A 95 -22.72 -1.25 -22.90
C LEU A 95 -21.55 -2.21 -22.73
N LEU A 96 -21.77 -3.52 -22.81
CA LEU A 96 -20.72 -4.52 -22.61
C LEU A 96 -19.61 -4.39 -23.65
N VAL A 97 -19.96 -4.21 -24.93
CA VAL A 97 -18.98 -3.98 -26.00
C VAL A 97 -18.20 -2.68 -25.74
N SER A 98 -18.88 -1.60 -25.35
CA SER A 98 -18.20 -0.34 -25.05
C SER A 98 -17.25 -0.45 -23.85
N LEU A 99 -17.64 -1.18 -22.80
CA LEU A 99 -16.78 -1.45 -21.65
C LEU A 99 -15.55 -2.25 -22.06
N ILE A 100 -15.71 -3.31 -22.86
CA ILE A 100 -14.59 -4.14 -23.35
C ILE A 100 -13.64 -3.32 -24.22
N VAL A 101 -14.15 -2.48 -25.13
CA VAL A 101 -13.30 -1.65 -26.00
C VAL A 101 -12.52 -0.61 -25.20
N ILE A 102 -13.20 0.08 -24.27
CA ILE A 102 -12.54 1.05 -23.38
C ILE A 102 -11.50 0.35 -22.51
N ASP A 103 -11.83 -0.83 -21.98
CA ASP A 103 -10.94 -1.67 -21.18
C ASP A 103 -9.66 -2.03 -21.97
N ILE A 104 -9.79 -2.60 -23.17
CA ILE A 104 -8.65 -2.91 -24.06
C ILE A 104 -7.80 -1.67 -24.33
N PHE A 105 -8.43 -0.52 -24.57
CA PHE A 105 -7.71 0.73 -24.80
C PHE A 105 -6.94 1.21 -23.56
N ILE A 106 -7.56 1.17 -22.37
CA ILE A 106 -6.93 1.56 -21.11
C ILE A 106 -5.76 0.62 -20.81
N VAL A 107 -5.96 -0.69 -20.90
CA VAL A 107 -4.91 -1.70 -20.72
C VAL A 107 -3.77 -1.42 -21.72
N GLY A 108 -4.06 -1.28 -23.02
CA GLY A 108 -3.05 -0.99 -24.04
C GLY A 108 -2.27 0.30 -23.80
N ALA A 109 -2.95 1.38 -23.41
CA ALA A 109 -2.31 2.67 -23.11
C ALA A 109 -1.47 2.64 -21.83
N TRP A 110 -1.88 1.83 -20.85
CA TRP A 110 -1.26 1.79 -19.52
C TRP A 110 -0.05 0.86 -19.45
N PHE A 111 -0.06 -0.23 -20.23
CA PHE A 111 1.05 -1.19 -20.38
C PHE A 111 2.02 -0.85 -21.52
N GLY A 112 2.10 0.41 -21.99
CA GLY A 112 2.96 0.80 -23.13
C GLY A 112 4.35 0.14 -23.12
N LEU A 113 4.74 -0.44 -24.27
CA LEU A 113 5.85 -1.41 -24.37
C LEU A 113 7.17 -0.93 -23.74
N GLU A 114 7.55 0.34 -23.87
CA GLU A 114 8.79 0.88 -23.29
C GLU A 114 8.78 1.03 -21.75
N LYS A 115 7.61 1.14 -21.11
CA LYS A 115 7.53 1.21 -19.64
C LYS A 115 7.47 -0.17 -18.99
N VAL A 116 7.14 -1.21 -19.75
CA VAL A 116 7.07 -2.59 -19.26
C VAL A 116 8.48 -3.13 -19.01
N THR A 117 9.43 -2.88 -19.91
CA THR A 117 10.84 -3.31 -19.76
C THR A 117 11.50 -2.72 -18.53
N GLN A 118 11.40 -1.40 -18.32
CA GLN A 118 11.99 -0.70 -17.17
C GLN A 118 11.33 -1.07 -15.83
N ARG A 119 10.05 -1.49 -15.86
CA ARG A 119 9.32 -1.99 -14.68
C ARG A 119 9.62 -3.45 -14.37
N LEU A 120 9.93 -4.28 -15.37
CA LEU A 120 10.32 -5.67 -15.17
C LEU A 120 11.61 -5.76 -14.34
N GLU A 121 12.59 -4.90 -14.61
CA GLU A 121 13.86 -4.84 -13.84
C GLU A 121 13.65 -4.45 -12.37
N GLN A 122 12.76 -3.49 -12.07
CA GLN A 122 12.50 -3.08 -10.67
C GLN A 122 11.55 -4.02 -9.91
N THR A 123 10.79 -4.85 -10.62
CA THR A 123 9.87 -5.83 -10.00
C THR A 123 10.61 -7.13 -9.66
N SER A 124 11.73 -7.44 -10.33
CA SER A 124 12.41 -8.71 -10.15
C SER A 124 12.82 -8.97 -8.70
N LEU A 125 13.37 -7.99 -7.97
CA LEU A 125 13.80 -8.19 -6.57
C LEU A 125 12.64 -8.47 -5.58
N ALA A 126 11.47 -7.85 -5.80
CA ALA A 126 10.29 -8.07 -4.97
C ALA A 126 9.50 -9.32 -5.40
N THR A 127 9.66 -9.76 -6.66
CA THR A 127 9.12 -11.02 -7.17
C THR A 127 9.98 -12.19 -6.73
N GLU A 128 11.32 -12.09 -6.81
CA GLU A 128 12.27 -13.11 -6.35
C GLU A 128 12.01 -13.48 -4.88
N THR A 129 11.89 -12.48 -4.01
CA THR A 129 11.58 -12.72 -2.57
C THR A 129 10.18 -13.30 -2.30
N ARG A 130 9.23 -13.19 -3.24
CA ARG A 130 7.89 -13.81 -3.12
C ARG A 130 7.87 -15.23 -3.68
N ASP A 131 8.55 -15.45 -4.80
CA ASP A 131 8.70 -16.75 -5.41
C ASP A 131 9.45 -17.70 -4.46
N ASP A 132 10.45 -17.19 -3.72
CA ASP A 132 11.16 -17.95 -2.69
C ASP A 132 10.24 -18.35 -1.52
N VAL A 133 9.36 -17.44 -1.07
CA VAL A 133 8.35 -17.76 -0.04
C VAL A 133 7.39 -18.85 -0.53
N ASP A 134 6.89 -18.73 -1.76
CA ASP A 134 5.96 -19.70 -2.35
C ASP A 134 6.62 -21.09 -2.51
N ILE A 135 7.91 -21.15 -2.83
CA ILE A 135 8.70 -22.39 -2.90
C ILE A 135 8.85 -23.01 -1.50
N ASP A 136 9.19 -22.20 -0.50
CA ASP A 136 9.33 -22.67 0.90
C ASP A 136 8.01 -23.16 1.50
N MET A 137 6.86 -22.82 0.91
CA MET A 137 5.56 -23.36 1.32
C MET A 137 5.29 -24.79 0.84
N LEU A 138 6.05 -25.31 -0.14
CA LEU A 138 5.89 -26.69 -0.60
C LEU A 138 6.17 -27.73 0.50
N PRO A 139 7.32 -27.71 1.21
CA PRO A 139 7.55 -28.61 2.34
C PRO A 139 6.59 -28.36 3.51
N TYR A 140 6.10 -27.12 3.67
CA TYR A 140 5.07 -26.81 4.66
C TYR A 140 3.74 -27.52 4.33
N TRP A 141 3.33 -27.49 3.07
CA TRP A 141 2.13 -28.20 2.62
C TRP A 141 2.27 -29.73 2.77
N ASP A 142 3.45 -30.29 2.49
CA ASP A 142 3.70 -31.72 2.61
C ASP A 142 3.49 -32.22 4.06
N ASP A 143 3.95 -31.45 5.06
CA ASP A 143 3.79 -31.79 6.48
C ASP A 143 2.34 -31.72 6.98
N TYR A 144 1.50 -30.89 6.33
CA TYR A 144 0.11 -30.62 6.73
C TYR A 144 -0.93 -30.91 5.64
N PHE A 145 -0.60 -31.82 4.71
CA PHE A 145 -1.32 -32.02 3.46
C PHE A 145 -2.84 -32.20 3.59
N LEU A 146 -3.30 -32.99 4.56
CA LEU A 146 -4.71 -33.40 4.61
C LEU A 146 -5.61 -32.35 5.28
N THR A 147 -5.26 -31.91 6.49
CA THR A 147 -6.09 -31.06 7.35
C THR A 147 -5.55 -29.64 7.52
N GLY A 148 -4.33 -29.38 7.05
CA GLY A 148 -3.63 -28.13 7.31
C GLY A 148 -3.11 -28.04 8.73
N SER A 149 -2.36 -26.97 8.97
CA SER A 149 -1.81 -26.58 10.28
C SER A 149 -2.80 -25.78 11.15
N GLY A 150 -3.94 -25.37 10.58
CA GLY A 150 -4.97 -24.56 11.21
C GLY A 150 -5.07 -23.16 10.58
N LEU A 151 -6.30 -22.65 10.43
CA LEU A 151 -6.56 -21.30 9.90
C LEU A 151 -5.87 -20.22 10.75
N GLY A 152 -5.16 -19.30 10.09
CA GLY A 152 -4.41 -18.21 10.72
C GLY A 152 -3.09 -18.64 11.37
N SER A 153 -2.63 -19.89 11.15
CA SER A 153 -1.38 -20.40 11.71
C SER A 153 -0.15 -20.11 10.83
N PHE A 154 -0.32 -19.55 9.62
CA PHE A 154 0.77 -19.26 8.69
C PHE A 154 1.91 -18.51 9.37
N TYR A 155 1.60 -17.40 10.03
CA TYR A 155 2.56 -16.57 10.76
C TYR A 155 3.36 -17.32 11.85
N THR A 156 2.77 -18.32 12.51
CA THR A 156 3.44 -19.07 13.58
C THR A 156 4.21 -20.28 13.07
N THR A 157 3.79 -20.86 11.94
CA THR A 157 4.27 -22.15 11.46
C THR A 157 5.26 -22.00 10.30
N PHE A 158 5.03 -21.04 9.40
CA PHE A 158 5.91 -20.77 8.25
C PHE A 158 7.38 -20.48 8.61
N PRO A 159 7.73 -19.79 9.72
CA PRO A 159 9.14 -19.55 10.07
C PRO A 159 9.99 -20.82 10.23
N ARG A 160 9.39 -22.01 10.41
CA ARG A 160 10.11 -23.29 10.44
C ARG A 160 10.56 -23.75 9.05
N TYR A 161 9.86 -23.32 8.00
CA TYR A 161 10.10 -23.70 6.60
C TYR A 161 10.84 -22.62 5.82
N GLN A 162 10.91 -21.40 6.37
CA GLN A 162 11.58 -20.25 5.80
C GLN A 162 13.06 -20.53 5.53
N GLY A 163 13.46 -20.46 4.26
CA GLY A 163 14.82 -20.64 3.77
C GLY A 163 15.74 -19.47 4.13
N ALA A 164 17.05 -19.67 3.93
CA ALA A 164 18.07 -18.68 4.27
C ALA A 164 17.96 -17.39 3.42
N ASP A 165 17.39 -17.49 2.22
CA ASP A 165 17.23 -16.40 1.27
C ASP A 165 15.97 -15.55 1.56
N VAL A 166 14.99 -16.12 2.27
CA VAL A 166 13.80 -15.40 2.72
C VAL A 166 14.14 -14.64 4.01
N THR A 167 14.20 -13.31 3.91
CA THR A 167 14.49 -12.44 5.06
C THR A 167 13.23 -11.72 5.53
N GLY A 168 13.24 -11.32 6.81
CA GLY A 168 12.11 -10.60 7.41
C GLY A 168 11.04 -11.55 7.96
N PHE A 169 9.90 -10.95 8.28
CA PHE A 169 8.83 -11.60 9.04
C PHE A 169 7.51 -11.48 8.29
N TRP A 170 6.89 -12.62 8.02
CA TRP A 170 5.75 -12.74 7.11
C TRP A 170 4.48 -13.10 7.88
N VAL A 171 3.44 -12.29 7.72
CA VAL A 171 2.13 -12.52 8.34
C VAL A 171 1.22 -13.36 7.46
N HIS A 172 1.33 -13.20 6.15
CA HIS A 172 0.57 -13.92 5.13
C HIS A 172 1.47 -14.22 3.94
N ALA A 173 1.21 -15.34 3.26
CA ALA A 173 1.77 -15.60 1.96
C ALA A 173 1.11 -14.65 0.96
N HIS A 174 1.85 -14.14 -0.01
CA HIS A 174 1.23 -13.36 -1.08
C HIS A 174 0.66 -14.28 -2.17
N ASN A 175 0.00 -15.36 -1.74
CA ASN A 175 -0.61 -16.38 -2.58
C ASN A 175 -1.69 -17.11 -1.76
N ASP A 176 -2.94 -16.65 -1.89
CA ASP A 176 -4.10 -17.21 -1.17
C ASP A 176 -4.24 -18.72 -1.40
N TYR A 177 -3.83 -19.24 -2.56
CA TYR A 177 -3.93 -20.68 -2.84
C TYR A 177 -3.00 -21.50 -1.94
N LEU A 178 -1.74 -21.08 -1.82
CA LEU A 178 -0.75 -21.77 -1.00
C LEU A 178 -1.03 -21.57 0.49
N GLU A 179 -1.45 -20.38 0.91
CA GLU A 179 -1.79 -20.14 2.32
C GLU A 179 -3.03 -20.95 2.73
N LEU A 180 -4.09 -20.91 1.93
CA LEU A 180 -5.28 -21.72 2.18
C LEU A 180 -4.93 -23.21 2.21
N ALA A 181 -4.09 -23.66 1.28
CA ALA A 181 -3.59 -25.02 1.27
C ALA A 181 -2.87 -25.32 2.61
N THR A 182 -1.73 -24.71 2.88
CA THR A 182 -0.94 -24.98 4.09
C THR A 182 -1.75 -24.90 5.39
N GLU A 183 -2.69 -23.96 5.52
CA GLU A 183 -3.50 -23.79 6.74
C GLU A 183 -4.71 -24.72 6.86
N THR A 184 -5.35 -25.12 5.76
CA THR A 184 -6.61 -25.90 5.80
C THR A 184 -6.52 -27.30 5.21
N GLY A 185 -5.38 -27.63 4.60
CA GLY A 185 -5.18 -28.91 3.97
C GLY A 185 -6.00 -29.06 2.69
N LEU A 186 -5.89 -30.24 2.10
CA LEU A 186 -6.64 -30.64 0.92
C LEU A 186 -8.15 -30.56 1.18
N ILE A 187 -8.59 -30.84 2.41
CA ILE A 187 -10.00 -30.77 2.78
C ILE A 187 -10.56 -29.35 2.62
N GLY A 188 -9.91 -28.34 3.18
CA GLY A 188 -10.39 -26.96 3.09
C GLY A 188 -10.35 -26.42 1.66
N VAL A 189 -9.27 -26.70 0.92
CA VAL A 189 -9.13 -26.35 -0.50
C VAL A 189 -10.26 -26.96 -1.33
N LEU A 190 -10.58 -28.25 -1.14
CA LEU A 190 -11.66 -28.92 -1.87
C LEU A 190 -13.03 -28.34 -1.52
N LEU A 191 -13.31 -28.07 -0.25
CA LEU A 191 -14.60 -27.50 0.16
C LEU A 191 -14.84 -26.12 -0.48
N LEU A 192 -13.84 -25.23 -0.41
CA LEU A 192 -13.95 -23.92 -1.04
C LEU A 192 -14.01 -24.02 -2.56
N GLY A 193 -13.14 -24.85 -3.16
CA GLY A 193 -13.11 -25.09 -4.60
C GLY A 193 -14.45 -25.60 -5.13
N ILE A 194 -15.06 -26.58 -4.47
CA ILE A 194 -16.39 -27.10 -4.81
C ILE A 194 -17.44 -26.00 -4.70
N ALA A 195 -17.44 -25.20 -3.62
CA ALA A 195 -18.39 -24.10 -3.45
C ALA A 195 -18.30 -23.09 -4.60
N ILE A 196 -17.09 -22.72 -5.01
CA ILE A 196 -16.84 -21.80 -6.13
C ILE A 196 -17.31 -22.43 -7.46
N LEU A 197 -16.93 -23.68 -7.74
CA LEU A 197 -17.30 -24.38 -8.98
C LEU A 197 -18.80 -24.59 -9.12
N LEU A 198 -19.48 -25.00 -8.05
CA LEU A 198 -20.93 -25.14 -8.03
C LEU A 198 -21.61 -23.78 -8.27
N THR A 199 -21.12 -22.73 -7.63
CA THR A 199 -21.65 -21.37 -7.81
C THR A 199 -21.44 -20.88 -9.24
N ALA A 200 -20.26 -21.09 -9.82
CA ALA A 200 -19.97 -20.77 -11.23
C ALA A 200 -20.94 -21.53 -12.16
N GLY A 201 -21.14 -22.83 -11.94
CA GLY A 201 -22.11 -23.62 -12.70
C GLY A 201 -23.55 -23.10 -12.59
N VAL A 202 -23.99 -22.72 -11.39
CA VAL A 202 -25.31 -22.10 -11.16
C VAL A 202 -25.48 -20.82 -11.99
N VAL A 203 -24.45 -19.97 -12.00
CA VAL A 203 -24.48 -18.68 -12.70
C VAL A 203 -24.48 -18.85 -14.22
N LEU A 204 -23.65 -19.74 -14.75
CA LEU A 204 -23.60 -20.03 -16.19
C LEU A 204 -24.93 -20.60 -16.69
N ILE A 205 -25.54 -21.52 -15.93
CA ILE A 205 -26.89 -22.04 -16.23
C ILE A 205 -27.92 -20.91 -16.16
N ALA A 206 -27.81 -19.99 -15.21
CA ALA A 206 -28.71 -18.85 -15.08
C ALA A 206 -28.60 -17.88 -16.26
N LEU A 207 -27.39 -17.58 -16.75
CA LEU A 207 -27.17 -16.77 -17.96
C LEU A 207 -27.82 -17.40 -19.19
N TYR A 208 -27.63 -18.70 -19.36
CA TYR A 208 -28.16 -19.44 -20.50
C TYR A 208 -29.70 -19.55 -20.46
N ARG A 209 -30.28 -19.89 -19.31
CA ARG A 209 -31.72 -20.20 -19.18
C ARG A 209 -32.61 -19.03 -18.76
N ARG A 210 -32.07 -17.97 -18.14
CA ARG A 210 -32.90 -16.88 -17.58
C ARG A 210 -32.64 -15.55 -18.29
N HIS A 211 -33.68 -14.98 -18.87
CA HIS A 211 -33.57 -13.81 -19.74
C HIS A 211 -33.89 -12.46 -19.08
N ARG A 212 -34.05 -12.40 -17.75
CA ARG A 212 -34.37 -11.16 -17.03
C ARG A 212 -33.11 -10.32 -16.77
N ALA A 213 -33.24 -9.00 -16.85
CA ALA A 213 -32.15 -8.06 -16.60
C ALA A 213 -31.52 -8.24 -15.21
N LEU A 214 -32.32 -8.41 -14.16
CA LEU A 214 -31.81 -8.67 -12.80
C LEU A 214 -30.96 -9.94 -12.71
N ASN A 215 -31.44 -11.06 -13.28
CA ASN A 215 -30.70 -12.32 -13.24
C ASN A 215 -29.38 -12.22 -14.03
N ARG A 216 -29.39 -11.51 -15.17
CA ARG A 216 -28.17 -11.24 -15.95
C ARG A 216 -27.20 -10.36 -15.18
N GLY A 217 -27.70 -9.32 -14.51
CA GLY A 217 -26.89 -8.44 -13.67
C GLY A 217 -26.21 -9.20 -12.54
N ILE A 218 -26.97 -9.98 -11.76
CA ILE A 218 -26.40 -10.82 -10.69
C ILE A 218 -25.41 -11.82 -11.26
N ALA A 219 -25.75 -12.49 -12.35
CA ALA A 219 -24.87 -13.46 -12.97
C ALA A 219 -23.56 -12.84 -13.46
N PHE A 220 -23.61 -11.66 -14.07
CA PHE A 220 -22.42 -10.90 -14.46
C PHE A 220 -21.57 -10.57 -13.23
N SER A 221 -22.19 -10.05 -12.16
CA SER A 221 -21.49 -9.70 -10.91
C SER A 221 -20.75 -10.89 -10.31
N VAL A 222 -21.42 -12.04 -10.18
CA VAL A 222 -20.81 -13.22 -9.57
C VAL A 222 -19.72 -13.80 -10.46
N THR A 223 -19.95 -13.85 -11.78
CA THR A 223 -18.93 -14.31 -12.74
C THR A 223 -17.67 -13.44 -12.65
N MET A 224 -17.84 -12.11 -12.66
CA MET A 224 -16.73 -11.17 -12.57
C MET A 224 -16.02 -11.26 -11.21
N ALA A 225 -16.75 -11.38 -10.10
CA ALA A 225 -16.13 -11.46 -8.78
C ALA A 225 -15.34 -12.77 -8.60
N ILE A 226 -15.87 -13.91 -9.07
CA ILE A 226 -15.16 -15.20 -9.05
C ILE A 226 -13.88 -15.09 -9.87
N THR A 227 -13.95 -14.65 -11.12
CA THR A 227 -12.76 -14.57 -11.97
C THR A 227 -11.76 -13.55 -11.47
N ALA A 228 -12.22 -12.40 -10.96
CA ALA A 228 -11.36 -11.39 -10.36
C ALA A 228 -10.56 -11.95 -9.18
N LEU A 229 -11.24 -12.62 -8.24
CA LEU A 229 -10.55 -13.16 -7.07
C LEU A 229 -9.66 -14.34 -7.42
N LEU A 230 -10.07 -15.23 -8.33
CA LEU A 230 -9.19 -16.31 -8.78
C LEU A 230 -7.90 -15.77 -9.40
N ILE A 231 -8.00 -14.69 -10.18
CA ILE A 231 -6.82 -14.02 -10.73
C ILE A 231 -6.02 -13.39 -9.58
N HIS A 232 -6.62 -12.51 -8.77
CA HIS A 232 -5.90 -11.74 -7.74
C HIS A 232 -5.23 -12.63 -6.68
N SER A 233 -5.84 -13.75 -6.31
CA SER A 233 -5.35 -14.72 -5.31
C SER A 233 -3.98 -15.33 -5.65
N THR A 234 -3.49 -15.22 -6.89
CA THR A 234 -2.18 -15.77 -7.27
C THR A 234 -0.99 -14.95 -6.75
N VAL A 235 -1.20 -13.69 -6.33
CA VAL A 235 -0.10 -12.78 -5.93
C VAL A 235 -0.45 -11.90 -4.72
N ASP A 236 -1.53 -12.23 -4.02
CA ASP A 236 -2.05 -11.48 -2.87
C ASP A 236 -2.89 -12.39 -1.93
N PHE A 237 -3.12 -11.93 -0.70
CA PHE A 237 -3.83 -12.64 0.38
C PHE A 237 -5.24 -12.09 0.62
N ASN A 238 -6.05 -11.98 -0.44
CA ASN A 238 -7.36 -11.36 -0.33
C ASN A 238 -8.29 -12.12 0.62
N LEU A 239 -8.27 -13.46 0.63
CA LEU A 239 -9.15 -14.26 1.46
C LEU A 239 -8.78 -14.20 2.94
N GLN A 240 -7.53 -13.88 3.26
CA GLN A 240 -7.08 -13.68 4.64
C GLN A 240 -7.58 -12.38 5.27
N ILE A 241 -8.04 -11.42 4.45
CA ILE A 241 -8.69 -10.20 4.94
C ILE A 241 -10.18 -10.50 5.21
N PRO A 242 -10.67 -10.48 6.46
CA PRO A 242 -12.02 -10.94 6.78
C PRO A 242 -13.13 -10.18 6.04
N ALA A 243 -12.94 -8.88 5.82
CA ALA A 243 -13.89 -8.05 5.08
C ALA A 243 -14.02 -8.51 3.61
N ASN A 244 -12.91 -8.90 2.98
CA ASN A 244 -12.91 -9.40 1.61
C ASN A 244 -13.58 -10.77 1.54
N ALA A 245 -13.18 -11.71 2.40
CA ALA A 245 -13.76 -13.05 2.46
C ALA A 245 -15.28 -12.99 2.68
N ALA A 246 -15.74 -12.20 3.65
CA ALA A 246 -17.17 -12.02 3.92
C ALA A 246 -17.93 -11.46 2.71
N THR A 247 -17.33 -10.48 2.02
CA THR A 247 -17.92 -9.87 0.81
C THR A 247 -18.00 -10.87 -0.32
N PHE A 248 -16.94 -11.65 -0.54
CA PHE A 248 -16.93 -12.68 -1.57
C PHE A 248 -18.00 -13.75 -1.31
N MET A 249 -18.10 -14.24 -0.07
CA MET A 249 -19.12 -15.21 0.32
C MET A 249 -20.53 -14.68 0.10
N LEU A 250 -20.78 -13.39 0.40
CA LEU A 250 -22.04 -12.74 0.11
C LEU A 250 -22.34 -12.69 -1.39
N ILE A 251 -21.34 -12.38 -2.23
CA ILE A 251 -21.48 -12.39 -3.68
C ILE A 251 -21.79 -13.81 -4.20
N LEU A 252 -21.10 -14.83 -3.71
CA LEU A 252 -21.40 -16.22 -4.08
C LEU A 252 -22.84 -16.60 -3.71
N ALA A 253 -23.32 -16.19 -2.52
CA ALA A 253 -24.68 -16.43 -2.09
C ALA A 253 -25.73 -15.77 -3.02
N LEU A 254 -25.43 -14.61 -3.62
CA LEU A 254 -26.34 -13.94 -4.56
C LEU A 254 -26.70 -14.83 -5.77
N ALA A 255 -25.77 -15.65 -6.27
CA ALA A 255 -26.05 -16.59 -7.35
C ALA A 255 -27.14 -17.60 -6.99
N TRP A 256 -27.04 -18.17 -5.79
CA TRP A 256 -27.99 -19.16 -5.30
C TRP A 256 -29.34 -18.52 -4.99
N VAL A 257 -29.35 -17.34 -4.37
CA VAL A 257 -30.58 -16.56 -4.14
C VAL A 257 -31.26 -16.22 -5.47
N ALA A 258 -30.50 -15.77 -6.47
CA ALA A 258 -31.03 -15.47 -7.80
C ALA A 258 -31.55 -16.71 -8.55
N ARG A 259 -31.03 -17.91 -8.25
CA ARG A 259 -31.54 -19.17 -8.78
C ARG A 259 -32.96 -19.47 -8.29
N TYR A 260 -33.27 -19.15 -7.03
CA TYR A 260 -34.56 -19.48 -6.43
C TYR A 260 -35.55 -18.31 -6.34
N LEU A 261 -35.16 -17.10 -6.74
CA LEU A 261 -36.03 -15.92 -6.65
C LEU A 261 -37.38 -16.13 -7.40
N PRO A 262 -38.54 -16.06 -6.70
CA PRO A 262 -39.84 -16.18 -7.32
C PRO A 262 -40.15 -15.05 -8.30
N ARG A 263 -41.04 -15.32 -9.25
CA ARG A 263 -41.56 -14.32 -10.20
C ARG A 263 -42.47 -13.33 -9.46
N LYS A 264 -41.93 -12.24 -8.89
CA LYS A 264 -42.75 -11.08 -8.54
C LYS A 264 -43.06 -10.25 -9.81
N THR A 265 -44.34 -9.98 -10.01
CA THR A 265 -44.87 -8.99 -10.96
C THR A 265 -44.81 -7.61 -10.32
N THR A 266 -44.23 -6.65 -11.06
CA THR A 266 -44.33 -5.19 -10.92
C THR A 266 -44.07 -4.59 -9.53
N HIS A 267 -42.93 -3.92 -9.38
CA HIS A 267 -42.71 -2.96 -8.31
C HIS A 267 -43.26 -1.60 -8.76
N ASP A 268 -44.32 -1.11 -8.12
CA ASP A 268 -44.63 0.32 -8.12
C ASP A 268 -43.49 1.03 -7.38
N SER A 269 -42.62 1.72 -8.13
CA SER A 269 -41.63 2.61 -7.56
C SER A 269 -42.34 3.86 -7.05
N LYS A 270 -42.66 3.89 -5.75
CA LYS A 270 -43.07 5.14 -5.08
C LYS A 270 -41.90 6.13 -5.16
N PRO A 271 -42.17 7.42 -5.45
CA PRO A 271 -41.12 8.43 -5.49
C PRO A 271 -40.38 8.50 -4.14
N PRO A 272 -39.06 8.73 -4.14
CA PRO A 272 -38.28 8.79 -2.91
C PRO A 272 -38.82 9.90 -2.00
N SER A 273 -38.98 9.59 -0.70
CA SER A 273 -39.46 10.53 0.31
C SER A 273 -38.53 11.73 0.44
N HIS A 274 -39.06 12.87 0.90
CA HIS A 274 -38.25 14.08 1.15
C HIS A 274 -37.05 13.80 2.08
N LEU A 275 -37.21 12.87 3.03
CA LEU A 275 -36.14 12.40 3.90
C LEU A 275 -35.02 11.71 3.12
N ALA A 276 -35.35 10.81 2.18
CA ALA A 276 -34.37 10.12 1.35
C ALA A 276 -33.59 11.10 0.45
N LYS A 277 -34.25 12.16 -0.04
CA LYS A 277 -33.59 13.24 -0.80
C LYS A 277 -32.61 14.03 0.06
N SER A 278 -33.00 14.45 1.27
CA SER A 278 -32.11 15.17 2.18
C SER A 278 -30.92 14.32 2.62
N VAL A 279 -31.13 13.05 2.98
CA VAL A 279 -30.04 12.12 3.32
C VAL A 279 -29.06 11.95 2.15
N THR A 280 -29.58 11.84 0.92
CA THR A 280 -28.74 11.75 -0.29
C THR A 280 -27.92 13.03 -0.49
N LEU A 281 -28.53 14.21 -0.36
CA LEU A 281 -27.84 15.50 -0.48
C LEU A 281 -26.74 15.66 0.57
N SER A 282 -27.02 15.29 1.82
CA SER A 282 -26.00 15.25 2.88
C SER A 282 -24.88 14.28 2.54
N PHE A 283 -25.19 13.08 2.03
CA PHE A 283 -24.18 12.10 1.65
C PHE A 283 -23.34 12.56 0.44
N MET A 284 -23.95 13.26 -0.52
CA MET A 284 -23.24 13.88 -1.65
C MET A 284 -22.34 15.03 -1.19
N ALA A 285 -22.78 15.87 -0.26
CA ALA A 285 -21.95 16.93 0.31
C ALA A 285 -20.75 16.33 1.08
N VAL A 286 -20.98 15.26 1.85
CA VAL A 286 -19.92 14.50 2.51
C VAL A 286 -18.98 13.87 1.48
N LEU A 287 -19.49 13.26 0.41
CA LEU A 287 -18.67 12.71 -0.68
C LEU A 287 -17.83 13.77 -1.40
N ILE A 288 -18.40 14.93 -1.69
CA ILE A 288 -17.67 16.05 -2.31
C ILE A 288 -16.58 16.54 -1.37
N TYR A 289 -16.88 16.67 -0.08
CA TYR A 289 -15.89 17.01 0.95
C TYR A 289 -14.78 15.95 1.03
N LEU A 290 -15.13 14.65 1.02
CA LEU A 290 -14.16 13.56 1.03
C LEU A 290 -13.31 13.52 -0.25
N ILE A 291 -13.90 13.80 -1.42
CA ILE A 291 -13.17 13.93 -2.69
C ILE A 291 -12.22 15.12 -2.62
N TYR A 292 -12.64 16.26 -2.07
CA TYR A 292 -11.78 17.42 -1.87
C TYR A 292 -10.61 17.08 -0.93
N VAL A 293 -10.87 16.43 0.21
CA VAL A 293 -9.82 15.99 1.15
C VAL A 293 -8.86 15.01 0.48
N ALA A 294 -9.38 14.01 -0.25
CA ALA A 294 -8.57 13.03 -0.96
C ALA A 294 -7.73 13.66 -2.09
N ALA A 295 -8.31 14.61 -2.85
CA ALA A 295 -7.60 15.34 -3.89
C ALA A 295 -6.51 16.24 -3.29
N SER A 296 -6.79 16.89 -2.15
CA SER A 296 -5.81 17.69 -1.40
C SER A 296 -4.63 16.84 -0.95
N TRP A 297 -4.89 15.67 -0.35
CA TRP A 297 -3.84 14.73 0.04
C TRP A 297 -3.07 14.18 -1.16
N GLY A 298 -3.76 13.85 -2.25
CA GLY A 298 -3.13 13.36 -3.48
C GLY A 298 -2.20 14.39 -4.14
N LEU A 299 -2.62 15.65 -4.18
CA LEU A 299 -1.78 16.76 -4.64
C LEU A 299 -0.57 16.96 -3.73
N ALA A 300 -0.78 16.98 -2.41
CA ALA A 300 0.29 17.13 -1.44
C ALA A 300 1.36 16.03 -1.57
N GLU A 301 0.93 14.77 -1.72
CA GLU A 301 1.86 13.65 -1.90
C GLU A 301 2.58 13.68 -3.25
N SER A 302 1.89 14.07 -4.32
CA SER A 302 2.51 14.26 -5.64
C SER A 302 3.62 15.31 -5.59
N ILE A 303 3.39 16.42 -4.86
CA ILE A 303 4.41 17.44 -4.63
C ILE A 303 5.55 16.87 -3.78
N GLY A 304 5.22 16.14 -2.70
CA GLY A 304 6.21 15.48 -1.84
C GLY A 304 7.17 14.54 -2.60
N VAL A 305 6.68 13.83 -3.62
CA VAL A 305 7.53 13.02 -4.52
C VAL A 305 8.53 13.89 -5.26
N GLN A 306 8.11 15.01 -5.85
CA GLN A 306 8.99 15.92 -6.58
C GLN A 306 10.09 16.47 -5.68
N VAL A 307 9.73 16.86 -4.44
CA VAL A 307 10.71 17.36 -3.46
C VAL A 307 11.75 16.29 -3.11
N ARG A 308 11.32 15.04 -2.88
CA ARG A 308 12.25 13.93 -2.57
C ARG A 308 13.19 13.62 -3.73
N GLU A 309 12.71 13.72 -4.97
CA GLU A 309 13.58 13.59 -6.15
C GLU A 309 14.63 14.71 -6.21
N SER A 310 14.26 15.95 -5.92
CA SER A 310 15.20 17.07 -5.84
C SER A 310 16.22 16.87 -4.72
N LEU A 311 15.80 16.44 -3.52
CA LEU A 311 16.71 16.11 -2.41
C LEU A 311 17.72 15.01 -2.81
N ALA A 312 17.30 14.00 -3.58
CA ALA A 312 18.19 12.96 -4.08
C ALA A 312 19.19 13.49 -5.14
N LYS A 313 18.81 14.50 -5.93
CA LYS A 313 19.72 15.19 -6.86
C LYS A 313 20.76 16.02 -6.10
N TRP A 314 20.35 16.73 -5.05
CA TRP A 314 21.25 17.56 -4.24
C TRP A 314 22.37 16.76 -3.59
N GLN A 315 22.12 15.50 -3.20
CA GLN A 315 23.15 14.60 -2.71
C GLN A 315 24.30 14.38 -3.70
N LYS A 316 24.04 14.46 -5.01
CA LYS A 316 25.03 14.19 -6.06
C LYS A 316 25.67 15.47 -6.60
N GLN A 317 24.88 16.53 -6.75
CA GLN A 317 25.27 17.72 -7.51
C GLN A 317 25.47 18.96 -6.63
N GLY A 318 25.10 18.89 -5.35
CA GLY A 318 24.96 20.07 -4.50
C GLY A 318 23.63 20.79 -4.77
N VAL A 319 23.44 21.94 -4.12
CA VAL A 319 22.20 22.72 -4.18
C VAL A 319 22.53 24.19 -4.37
N GLU A 320 21.81 24.85 -5.28
CA GLU A 320 21.87 26.30 -5.46
C GLU A 320 20.83 27.01 -4.59
N GLN A 321 21.09 28.26 -4.22
CA GLN A 321 20.18 29.09 -3.41
C GLN A 321 18.78 29.24 -4.06
N SER A 322 18.75 29.46 -5.38
CA SER A 322 17.53 29.63 -6.16
C SER A 322 16.67 28.36 -6.15
N GLU A 323 17.30 27.20 -6.34
CA GLU A 323 16.65 25.90 -6.32
C GLU A 323 16.12 25.56 -4.93
N TRP A 324 16.90 25.86 -3.88
CA TRP A 324 16.45 25.65 -2.50
C TRP A 324 15.18 26.46 -2.20
N ASN A 325 15.12 27.74 -2.60
CA ASN A 325 13.95 28.58 -2.39
C ASN A 325 12.70 27.99 -3.06
N VAL A 326 12.81 27.57 -4.32
CA VAL A 326 11.68 26.96 -5.05
C VAL A 326 11.19 25.69 -4.36
N ILE A 327 12.11 24.81 -3.97
CA ILE A 327 11.75 23.54 -3.32
C ILE A 327 11.19 23.77 -1.91
N HIS A 328 11.68 24.78 -1.19
CA HIS A 328 11.14 25.19 0.10
C HIS A 328 9.70 25.71 -0.04
N ASP A 329 9.43 26.66 -0.93
CA ASP A 329 8.09 27.23 -1.16
C ASP A 329 7.09 26.13 -1.54
N VAL A 330 7.48 25.25 -2.47
CA VAL A 330 6.66 24.10 -2.90
C VAL A 330 6.41 23.12 -1.74
N SER A 331 7.37 22.95 -0.83
CA SER A 331 7.20 22.12 0.37
C SER A 331 6.26 22.76 1.40
N VAL A 332 6.27 24.09 1.52
CA VAL A 332 5.32 24.84 2.36
C VAL A 332 3.91 24.65 1.82
N ASP A 333 3.69 24.86 0.52
CA ASP A 333 2.39 24.68 -0.14
C ASP A 333 1.85 23.26 0.08
N ALA A 334 2.71 22.24 -0.07
CA ALA A 334 2.31 20.85 0.17
C ALA A 334 1.84 20.61 1.63
N LEU A 335 2.49 21.24 2.61
CA LEU A 335 2.09 21.17 4.01
C LEU A 335 0.79 21.94 4.29
N GLU A 336 0.44 22.98 3.52
CA GLU A 336 -0.88 23.61 3.63
C GLU A 336 -2.00 22.67 3.19
N PHE A 337 -1.78 21.88 2.13
CA PHE A 337 -2.74 20.88 1.65
C PHE A 337 -2.88 19.65 2.58
N ALA A 338 -1.82 19.29 3.31
CA ALA A 338 -1.80 18.13 4.19
C ALA A 338 -1.00 18.41 5.49
N PRO A 339 -1.53 19.23 6.41
CA PRO A 339 -0.78 19.76 7.56
C PRO A 339 -0.41 18.72 8.62
N ASN A 340 -0.98 17.52 8.56
CA ASN A 340 -0.70 16.41 9.47
C ASN A 340 0.10 15.28 8.79
N SER A 341 0.60 15.48 7.57
CA SER A 341 1.40 14.46 6.88
C SER A 341 2.79 14.35 7.49
N ALA A 342 3.07 13.22 8.16
CA ALA A 342 4.38 12.93 8.73
C ALA A 342 5.49 12.92 7.67
N ASP A 343 5.19 12.42 6.46
CA ASP A 343 6.18 12.33 5.37
C ASP A 343 6.57 13.70 4.82
N LEU A 344 5.60 14.62 4.68
CA LEU A 344 5.88 15.97 4.23
C LEU A 344 6.65 16.76 5.30
N MET A 345 6.32 16.57 6.58
CA MET A 345 7.08 17.16 7.68
C MET A 345 8.53 16.64 7.69
N MET A 346 8.73 15.34 7.53
CA MET A 346 10.07 14.74 7.42
C MET A 346 10.84 15.33 6.24
N THR A 347 10.19 15.39 5.08
CA THR A 347 10.78 15.94 3.85
C THR A 347 11.17 17.40 4.05
N MET A 348 10.32 18.21 4.69
CA MET A 348 10.63 19.60 5.03
C MET A 348 11.82 19.71 5.98
N GLY A 349 11.93 18.82 6.96
CA GLY A 349 13.11 18.72 7.82
C GLY A 349 14.40 18.46 7.01
N HIS A 350 14.33 17.57 6.02
CA HIS A 350 15.44 17.35 5.10
C HIS A 350 15.68 18.52 4.15
N VAL A 351 14.68 19.31 3.76
CA VAL A 351 14.90 20.55 2.99
C VAL A 351 15.70 21.56 3.83
N TYR A 352 15.35 21.76 5.10
CA TYR A 352 16.09 22.64 6.00
C TYR A 352 17.53 22.16 6.29
N PHE A 353 17.80 20.85 6.22
CA PHE A 353 19.17 20.33 6.30
C PHE A 353 20.10 20.96 5.26
N TRP A 354 19.59 21.16 4.04
CA TRP A 354 20.36 21.66 2.90
C TRP A 354 20.50 23.19 2.87
N ARG A 355 19.70 23.92 3.65
CA ARG A 355 19.68 25.38 3.70
C ARG A 355 21.08 26.01 3.89
N PRO A 356 21.93 25.57 4.83
CA PRO A 356 23.24 26.17 5.07
C PRO A 356 24.30 25.79 4.02
N ILE A 357 24.00 24.78 3.18
CA ILE A 357 24.83 24.37 2.06
C ILE A 357 24.46 25.20 0.83
N ALA A 358 23.17 25.45 0.63
CA ALA A 358 22.66 26.31 -0.45
C ALA A 358 23.00 27.80 -0.25
N SER A 359 23.17 28.24 1.01
CA SER A 359 23.48 29.63 1.33
C SER A 359 24.89 30.02 0.91
N GLU A 360 25.03 31.18 0.25
CA GLU A 360 26.33 31.80 -0.08
C GLU A 360 26.99 32.49 1.13
N LEU A 361 26.46 32.29 2.34
CA LEU A 361 26.95 32.90 3.58
C LEU A 361 28.34 32.35 3.96
N THR A 362 29.16 33.21 4.55
CA THR A 362 30.50 32.86 5.06
C THR A 362 30.67 33.25 6.53
N GLY A 363 31.73 32.76 7.18
CA GLY A 363 32.09 33.16 8.54
C GLY A 363 31.02 32.89 9.61
N SER A 364 30.77 33.89 10.47
CA SER A 364 29.80 33.83 11.57
C SER A 364 28.36 33.63 11.10
N ASP A 365 27.99 34.24 9.97
CA ASP A 365 26.63 34.25 9.47
C ASP A 365 26.23 32.86 8.99
N ARG A 366 27.16 32.13 8.34
CA ARG A 366 26.96 30.72 7.98
C ARG A 366 26.73 29.84 9.21
N ARG A 367 27.43 30.11 10.32
CA ARG A 367 27.29 29.33 11.56
C ARG A 367 25.92 29.55 12.20
N LEU A 368 25.46 30.79 12.25
CA LEU A 368 24.13 31.17 12.74
C LEU A 368 23.02 30.56 11.87
N GLU A 369 23.16 30.64 10.54
CA GLU A 369 22.19 30.04 9.61
C GLU A 369 22.12 28.52 9.77
N LYS A 370 23.28 27.86 9.92
CA LYS A 370 23.34 26.42 10.20
C LYS A 370 22.57 26.04 11.46
N GLN A 371 22.78 26.78 12.54
CA GLN A 371 22.10 26.50 13.80
C GLN A 371 20.58 26.72 13.69
N ARG A 372 20.13 27.81 13.06
CA ARG A 372 18.70 28.07 12.83
C ARG A 372 18.04 27.00 11.96
N SER A 373 18.67 26.66 10.84
CA SER A 373 18.14 25.68 9.89
C SER A 373 18.03 24.30 10.52
N PHE A 374 19.03 23.89 11.30
CA PHE A 374 18.99 22.59 11.98
C PHE A 374 17.94 22.57 13.11
N GLN A 375 17.70 23.68 13.79
CA GLN A 375 16.61 23.79 14.75
C GLN A 375 15.25 23.67 14.06
N GLN A 376 15.06 24.36 12.92
CA GLN A 376 13.83 24.23 12.13
C GLN A 376 13.61 22.79 11.64
N ALA A 377 14.66 22.13 11.16
CA ALA A 377 14.60 20.73 10.76
C ALA A 377 14.16 19.83 11.92
N LEU A 378 14.77 19.99 13.10
CA LEU A 378 14.41 19.25 14.31
C LEU A 378 12.94 19.47 14.69
N ASP A 379 12.44 20.71 14.65
CA ASP A 379 11.05 21.02 14.98
C ASP A 379 10.06 20.27 14.05
N TYR A 380 10.39 20.16 12.76
CA TYR A 380 9.58 19.37 11.81
C TYR A 380 9.66 17.87 12.07
N PHE A 381 10.84 17.31 12.38
CA PHE A 381 10.97 15.89 12.74
C PHE A 381 10.19 15.57 14.02
N LEU A 382 10.23 16.43 15.04
CA LEU A 382 9.45 16.26 16.26
C LEU A 382 7.94 16.28 16.00
N LYS A 383 7.46 17.15 15.09
CA LYS A 383 6.06 17.12 14.65
C LYS A 383 5.71 15.81 13.92
N ALA A 384 6.61 15.34 13.04
CA ALA A 384 6.41 14.10 12.29
C ALA A 384 6.35 12.86 13.21
N VAL A 385 7.23 12.80 14.21
CA VAL A 385 7.27 11.71 15.20
C VAL A 385 5.96 11.61 15.99
N LYS A 386 5.32 12.73 16.31
CA LYS A 386 4.00 12.72 16.98
C LYS A 386 2.93 12.02 16.15
N GLN A 387 3.04 12.08 14.81
CA GLN A 387 2.14 11.40 13.89
C GLN A 387 2.53 9.93 13.66
N ARG A 388 3.83 9.61 13.71
CA ARG A 388 4.38 8.26 13.48
C ARG A 388 5.42 7.87 14.56
N PRO A 389 4.98 7.54 15.79
CA PRO A 389 5.87 7.30 16.92
C PRO A 389 6.67 6.00 16.85
N THR A 390 6.35 5.10 15.91
CA THR A 390 7.07 3.83 15.71
C THR A 390 8.02 3.87 14.51
N SER A 391 8.21 5.03 13.87
CA SER A 391 9.06 5.15 12.68
C SER A 391 10.55 5.25 13.05
N PRO A 392 11.39 4.26 12.69
CA PRO A 392 12.81 4.33 13.00
C PRO A 392 13.56 5.41 12.19
N SER A 393 13.09 5.77 10.99
CA SER A 393 13.73 6.83 10.20
C SER A 393 13.60 8.19 10.89
N LEU A 394 12.39 8.51 11.37
CA LEU A 394 12.10 9.76 12.07
C LEU A 394 12.87 9.89 13.39
N TRP A 395 12.91 8.83 14.19
CA TRP A 395 13.72 8.82 15.40
C TRP A 395 15.21 8.92 15.10
N GLY A 396 15.65 8.37 13.97
CA GLY A 396 17.00 8.55 13.44
C GLY A 396 17.32 10.00 13.16
N ASP A 397 16.44 10.69 12.42
CA ASP A 397 16.57 12.11 12.12
C ASP A 397 16.58 12.97 13.39
N VAL A 398 15.66 12.75 14.34
CA VAL A 398 15.66 13.47 15.63
C VAL A 398 16.97 13.27 16.37
N THR A 399 17.44 12.01 16.48
CA THR A 399 18.69 11.66 17.16
C THR A 399 19.89 12.36 16.53
N ARG A 400 19.99 12.31 15.20
CA ARG A 400 21.08 12.92 14.44
C ARG A 400 21.08 14.45 14.55
N PHE A 401 19.92 15.09 14.43
CA PHE A 401 19.83 16.55 14.49
C PHE A 401 20.07 17.10 15.89
N LYS A 402 19.59 16.41 16.94
CA LYS A 402 19.97 16.74 18.32
C LYS A 402 21.47 16.59 18.56
N HIS A 403 22.10 15.56 18.00
CA HIS A 403 23.55 15.43 18.04
C HIS A 403 24.27 16.60 17.33
N TYR A 404 23.83 17.00 16.14
CA TYR A 404 24.40 18.15 15.41
C TYR A 404 24.25 19.47 16.17
N LEU A 405 23.12 19.65 16.88
CA LEU A 405 22.85 20.81 17.73
C LEU A 405 23.50 20.70 19.12
N GLN A 406 24.15 19.59 19.43
CA GLN A 406 24.74 19.28 20.74
C GLN A 406 23.73 19.32 21.91
N GLN A 407 22.47 18.97 21.63
CA GLN A 407 21.38 18.91 22.60
C GLN A 407 21.28 17.48 23.15
N TYR A 408 21.96 17.21 24.25
CA TYR A 408 21.98 15.89 24.92
C TYR A 408 21.04 15.87 26.13
N ASP A 409 19.77 16.17 25.90
CA ASP A 409 18.71 16.22 26.91
C ASP A 409 17.93 14.90 27.00
N ALA A 410 16.89 14.86 27.84
CA ALA A 410 16.04 13.68 27.99
C ALA A 410 15.38 13.25 26.67
N GLU A 411 15.00 14.21 25.81
CA GLU A 411 14.38 13.93 24.51
C GLU A 411 15.39 13.31 23.52
N PHE A 412 16.68 13.65 23.59
CA PHE A 412 17.74 12.93 22.87
C PHE A 412 17.84 11.47 23.30
N LEU A 413 17.82 11.20 24.62
CA LEU A 413 17.89 9.83 25.13
C LEU A 413 16.67 9.00 24.69
N THR A 414 15.47 9.58 24.78
CA THR A 414 14.23 8.95 24.29
C THR A 414 14.28 8.69 22.78
N ALA A 415 14.80 9.63 21.99
CA ALA A 415 14.93 9.44 20.55
C ALA A 415 15.91 8.31 20.21
N PHE A 416 17.04 8.25 20.90
CA PHE A 416 18.04 7.19 20.72
C PHE A 416 17.50 5.82 21.15
N GLU A 417 16.77 5.75 22.26
CA GLU A 417 16.11 4.53 22.74
C GLU A 417 15.08 4.02 21.74
N ASN A 418 14.16 4.88 21.30
CA ASN A 418 13.16 4.51 20.30
C ASN A 418 13.79 4.10 18.98
N LEU A 419 14.87 4.75 18.55
CA LEU A 419 15.65 4.34 17.39
C LEU A 419 16.25 2.94 17.57
N ALA A 420 16.80 2.63 18.75
CA ALA A 420 17.36 1.33 19.06
C ALA A 420 16.29 0.22 19.13
N VAL A 421 15.09 0.53 19.62
CA VAL A 421 13.97 -0.42 19.73
C VAL A 421 13.31 -0.67 18.38
N TYR A 422 12.88 0.38 17.67
CA TYR A 422 12.14 0.23 16.41
C TYR A 422 13.06 0.02 15.19
N GLY A 423 14.35 0.33 15.30
CA GLY A 423 15.31 0.33 14.19
C GLY A 423 16.18 -0.92 14.08
N LEU A 424 15.92 -1.98 14.85
CA LEU A 424 16.80 -3.17 14.93
C LEU A 424 17.19 -3.75 13.56
N GLY A 425 16.25 -3.79 12.60
CA GLY A 425 16.48 -4.33 11.25
C GLY A 425 16.90 -3.30 10.19
N SER A 426 16.93 -2.00 10.51
CA SER A 426 17.16 -0.93 9.53
C SER A 426 18.64 -0.54 9.44
N PRO A 427 19.32 -0.70 8.28
CA PRO A 427 20.71 -0.28 8.12
C PRO A 427 20.92 1.20 8.44
N PHE A 428 19.95 2.06 8.07
CA PHE A 428 19.98 3.49 8.39
C PHE A 428 19.99 3.74 9.90
N ALA A 429 19.11 3.07 10.65
CA ALA A 429 19.04 3.22 12.09
C ALA A 429 20.31 2.71 12.77
N GLN A 430 20.81 1.55 12.34
CA GLN A 430 22.06 0.99 12.84
C GLN A 430 23.25 1.92 12.60
N ASP A 431 23.25 2.62 11.46
CA ASP A 431 24.29 3.59 11.14
C ASP A 431 24.30 4.78 12.09
N ILE A 432 23.14 5.38 12.32
CA ILE A 432 22.97 6.50 13.26
C ILE A 432 23.30 6.08 14.69
N ILE A 433 22.82 4.92 15.13
CA ILE A 433 23.12 4.40 16.48
C ILE A 433 24.63 4.27 16.66
N ALA A 434 25.34 3.69 15.68
CA ALA A 434 26.78 3.55 15.77
C ALA A 434 27.49 4.91 15.75
N GLU A 435 27.15 5.78 14.81
CA GLU A 435 27.74 7.12 14.65
C GLU A 435 27.57 7.97 15.93
N VAL A 436 26.30 8.21 16.30
CA VAL A 436 25.93 9.06 17.42
C VAL A 436 26.28 8.41 18.76
N GLY A 437 26.11 7.10 18.87
CA GLY A 437 26.40 6.36 20.09
C GLY A 437 27.88 6.30 20.41
N LEU A 438 28.75 6.04 19.42
CA LEU A 438 30.20 6.07 19.61
C LEU A 438 30.69 7.47 19.99
N ALA A 439 30.15 8.50 19.33
CA ALA A 439 30.47 9.89 19.65
C ALA A 439 30.12 10.24 21.11
N ASN A 440 29.03 9.68 21.64
CA ASN A 440 28.46 10.05 22.94
C ASN A 440 28.52 8.95 24.01
N TRP A 441 29.37 7.93 23.84
CA TRP A 441 29.47 6.77 24.74
C TRP A 441 29.32 7.09 26.24
N TYR A 442 30.12 8.01 26.76
CA TYR A 442 30.15 8.36 28.19
C TYR A 442 28.92 9.16 28.67
N ARG A 443 28.09 9.65 27.76
CA ARG A 443 26.82 10.33 28.06
C ARG A 443 25.63 9.37 28.02
N LEU A 444 25.80 8.18 27.43
CA LEU A 444 24.74 7.20 27.34
C LEU A 444 24.62 6.42 28.66
N PRO A 445 23.39 6.21 29.17
CA PRO A 445 23.16 5.29 30.28
C PRO A 445 23.47 3.84 29.88
N ASN A 446 23.73 2.98 30.86
CA ASN A 446 24.22 1.61 30.66
C ASN A 446 23.29 0.75 29.76
N ASN A 447 21.97 0.97 29.81
CA ASN A 447 21.01 0.29 28.94
C ASN A 447 21.24 0.69 27.46
N LEU A 448 21.41 1.98 27.15
CA LEU A 448 21.65 2.45 25.78
C LEU A 448 23.05 2.10 25.28
N GLN A 449 24.05 2.05 26.16
CA GLN A 449 25.36 1.49 25.84
C GLN A 449 25.25 0.03 25.40
N SER A 450 24.44 -0.77 26.09
CA SER A 450 24.20 -2.18 25.73
C SER A 450 23.54 -2.30 24.34
N HIS A 451 22.55 -1.45 24.03
CA HIS A 451 21.94 -1.39 22.70
C HIS A 451 22.93 -1.00 21.59
N LEU A 452 23.85 -0.08 21.87
CA LEU A 452 24.91 0.30 20.94
C LEU A 452 25.86 -0.87 20.66
N ILE A 453 26.34 -1.57 21.70
CA ILE A 453 27.24 -2.73 21.54
C ILE A 453 26.56 -3.80 20.68
N ALA A 454 25.33 -4.19 21.01
CA ALA A 454 24.58 -5.17 20.23
C ALA A 454 24.39 -4.74 18.76
N THR A 455 24.23 -3.43 18.52
CA THR A 455 24.12 -2.89 17.16
C THR A 455 25.44 -2.95 16.41
N ILE A 456 26.56 -2.64 17.06
CA ILE A 456 27.90 -2.76 16.48
C ILE A 456 28.21 -4.21 16.13
N GLU A 457 27.87 -5.16 17.00
CA GLU A 457 28.06 -6.60 16.73
C GLU A 457 27.24 -7.05 15.50
N ARG A 458 25.97 -6.64 15.40
CA ARG A 458 25.14 -6.90 14.21
C ARG A 458 25.72 -6.27 12.94
N ARG A 459 26.18 -5.02 13.02
CA ARG A 459 26.82 -4.34 11.87
C ARG A 459 28.11 -5.02 11.47
N MET A 460 28.88 -5.56 12.42
CA MET A 460 30.12 -6.27 12.14
C MET A 460 29.91 -7.54 11.30
N GLN A 461 28.73 -8.17 11.39
CA GLN A 461 28.37 -9.29 10.51
C GLN A 461 28.17 -8.86 9.06
N LYS A 462 27.51 -7.72 8.84
CA LYS A 462 27.09 -7.27 7.50
C LYS A 462 28.09 -6.35 6.82
N GLU A 463 28.65 -5.39 7.54
CA GLU A 463 29.54 -4.34 7.03
C GLU A 463 30.76 -4.12 7.96
N PRO A 464 31.66 -5.11 8.09
CA PRO A 464 32.75 -5.06 9.05
C PRO A 464 33.72 -3.88 8.84
N ASP A 465 34.13 -3.62 7.61
CA ASP A 465 35.16 -2.60 7.33
C ASP A 465 34.67 -1.18 7.65
N LYS A 466 33.43 -0.86 7.25
CA LYS A 466 32.78 0.42 7.59
C LYS A 466 32.61 0.58 9.09
N THR A 467 32.19 -0.50 9.77
CA THR A 467 32.00 -0.50 11.22
C THR A 467 33.32 -0.22 11.95
N LEU A 468 34.40 -0.88 11.54
CA LEU A 468 35.74 -0.64 12.08
C LEU A 468 36.24 0.79 11.81
N GLN A 469 35.95 1.33 10.62
CA GLN A 469 36.28 2.72 10.28
C GLN A 469 35.59 3.70 11.23
N HIS A 470 34.30 3.53 11.51
CA HIS A 470 33.58 4.36 12.48
C HIS A 470 34.17 4.24 13.90
N ILE A 471 34.45 3.02 14.38
CA ILE A 471 35.05 2.82 15.71
C ILE A 471 36.40 3.56 15.83
N LYS A 472 37.23 3.48 14.78
CA LYS A 472 38.52 4.19 14.72
C LYS A 472 38.33 5.71 14.65
N MET A 473 37.39 6.19 13.84
CA MET A 473 37.08 7.62 13.68
C MET A 473 36.73 8.29 15.01
N TYR A 474 35.92 7.63 15.84
CA TYR A 474 35.52 8.14 17.16
C TYR A 474 36.49 7.78 18.29
N ARG A 475 37.61 7.10 17.99
CA ARG A 475 38.61 6.64 18.96
C ARG A 475 37.98 5.82 20.11
N ARG A 476 37.17 4.82 19.76
CA ARG A 476 36.43 3.96 20.72
C ARG A 476 36.89 2.50 20.69
N GLN A 477 38.06 2.21 20.15
CA GLN A 477 38.56 0.84 20.00
C GLN A 477 38.58 0.08 21.35
N TRP A 478 39.18 0.69 22.37
CA TRP A 478 39.28 0.10 23.72
C TRP A 478 37.92 -0.13 24.37
N VAL A 479 36.99 0.81 24.19
CA VAL A 479 35.63 0.71 24.72
C VAL A 479 34.91 -0.48 24.09
N ILE A 480 34.90 -0.58 22.77
CA ILE A 480 34.22 -1.69 22.08
C ILE A 480 34.86 -3.03 22.44
N CYS A 481 36.19 -3.08 22.57
CA CYS A 481 36.87 -4.32 22.94
C CYS A 481 36.64 -4.74 24.40
N ALA A 482 36.43 -3.79 25.32
CA ALA A 482 36.10 -4.10 26.71
C ALA A 482 34.69 -4.70 26.87
N TYR A 483 33.77 -4.40 25.95
CA TYR A 483 32.39 -4.89 25.97
C TYR A 483 32.10 -5.96 24.91
N ASN A 484 33.14 -6.47 24.23
CA ASN A 484 32.99 -7.50 23.21
C ASN A 484 32.48 -8.81 23.84
N THR A 485 31.35 -9.32 23.37
CA THR A 485 30.79 -10.60 23.87
C THR A 485 31.51 -11.83 23.32
N GLY A 486 32.42 -11.67 22.35
CA GLY A 486 33.15 -12.76 21.72
C GLY A 486 32.36 -13.50 20.64
N GLN A 487 31.13 -13.08 20.34
CA GLN A 487 30.27 -13.74 19.34
C GLN A 487 30.69 -13.47 17.89
N GLN A 488 31.43 -12.38 17.62
CA GLN A 488 31.81 -11.97 16.26
C GLN A 488 33.31 -12.14 16.00
N ALA A 489 33.68 -13.10 15.16
CA ALA A 489 35.08 -13.45 14.88
C ALA A 489 35.93 -12.25 14.40
N LYS A 490 35.39 -11.41 13.50
CA LYS A 490 36.08 -10.19 13.02
C LYS A 490 36.29 -9.14 14.13
N LEU A 491 35.35 -9.02 15.07
CA LEU A 491 35.50 -8.11 16.20
C LEU A 491 36.56 -8.62 17.18
N VAL A 492 36.58 -9.93 17.42
CA VAL A 492 37.60 -10.60 18.25
C VAL A 492 38.99 -10.39 17.67
N GLU A 493 39.17 -10.62 16.36
CA GLU A 493 40.44 -10.40 15.67
C GLU A 493 40.90 -8.95 15.79
N PHE A 494 40.00 -7.99 15.53
CA PHE A 494 40.29 -6.57 15.68
C PHE A 494 40.76 -6.21 17.10
N CYS A 495 40.12 -6.75 18.13
CA CYS A 495 40.49 -6.51 19.51
C CYS A 495 41.81 -7.17 19.92
N GLN A 496 42.11 -8.36 19.38
CA GLN A 496 43.41 -9.02 19.58
C GLN A 496 44.55 -8.21 18.96
N GLN A 497 44.36 -7.65 17.77
CA GLN A 497 45.35 -6.79 17.11
C GLN A 497 45.62 -5.51 17.92
N LEU A 498 44.60 -4.95 18.59
CA LEU A 498 44.74 -3.76 19.44
C LEU A 498 45.62 -4.01 20.67
N LEU A 499 45.66 -5.25 21.16
CA LEU A 499 46.41 -5.67 22.34
C LEU A 499 47.88 -6.03 22.04
N GLN A 500 48.26 -6.14 20.76
CA GLN A 500 49.65 -6.39 20.39
C GLN A 500 50.48 -5.11 20.54
N PRO A 501 51.71 -5.19 21.09
CA PRO A 501 52.60 -4.02 21.15
C PRO A 501 52.87 -3.51 19.73
N PRO A 502 52.97 -2.18 19.52
CA PRO A 502 53.29 -1.64 18.21
C PRO A 502 54.63 -2.20 17.74
N LYS A 503 54.65 -2.74 16.51
CA LYS A 503 55.88 -3.22 15.86
C LYS A 503 56.84 -2.08 15.56
#